data_AF-A0A534PLJ8-F1
#
_entry.id   AF-A0A534PLJ8-F1
#
_cell.length_a   1.000
_cell.length_b   1.000
_cell.length_c   1.000
_cell.angle_alpha   90.00
_cell.angle_beta   90.00
_cell.angle_gamma   90.00
#
_symmetry.space_group_name_H-M   'P 1'
#
loop_
_entity.id
_entity.type
_entity.pdbx_description
1 polymer ?
#
loop_
_entity_poly.entity_id
_entity_poly.type
_entity_poly.pdbx_seq_one_letter_code
_entity_poly.pdbx_strand_id
1 'polypeptide(L)'
;MSKSPLLLSFVVGAVLGFGLSRVLTPAHEVRPVAASEVTARAKEILSQPEPLHRLAGISALLESLGPESVPAVTAAFENAPIDGGDPELIVLATWWAAFDPTAALAWTSSDWRAGYGAVIAAVFRSWAHLDPEAALRNAGSLRYPGQLDLAKDAIYAGWDESGKPGLGEVFNQMPMREQQRLAQILARRRVVTMGVKGALEWADAFPNTGMRELLSVRVASVAAGSTEGARQVAEWAGPRIASAKKPTGYPRRIGTRWVQHDPQAAMTWLSTLPAGVDRDDGVAESFRDWMMKDFPAAESWVKQQSQGEIQQWAESAISIFAKTNGLARPQESLELVGRFQDQELRDSTSVIILMHWLKNDRPAAEAWLAKSDLSADVKERAENGATRISRPIPGQPILPVGPLGPEGVN
;
A
#
# COMPACT_ATOMS: atom_id res chain seq x y z
N MET A 1 64.05 -18.74 -26.34
CA MET A 1 65.10 -17.71 -26.05
C MET A 1 64.35 -16.38 -26.03
N SER A 2 64.19 -15.62 -24.96
CA SER A 2 65.05 -15.33 -23.81
C SER A 2 64.21 -15.00 -22.55
N LYS A 3 64.57 -15.66 -21.45
CA LYS A 3 64.62 -15.27 -20.02
C LYS A 3 63.76 -14.09 -19.48
N SER A 4 62.92 -14.46 -18.49
CA SER A 4 62.36 -13.74 -17.31
C SER A 4 63.45 -13.01 -16.46
N PRO A 5 63.19 -12.28 -15.32
CA PRO A 5 62.02 -12.38 -14.41
C PRO A 5 61.62 -11.15 -13.51
N LEU A 6 60.55 -11.36 -12.72
CA LEU A 6 60.31 -10.98 -11.29
C LEU A 6 60.29 -9.50 -10.83
N LEU A 7 59.13 -9.09 -10.25
CA LEU A 7 58.93 -8.70 -8.83
C LEU A 7 57.46 -8.21 -8.66
N LEU A 8 56.56 -9.01 -8.07
CA LEU A 8 56.11 -8.97 -6.67
C LEU A 8 55.75 -7.53 -6.20
N SER A 9 54.46 -7.23 -5.96
CA SER A 9 53.84 -7.11 -4.61
C SER A 9 54.27 -5.83 -3.87
N PHE A 10 53.44 -4.98 -3.26
CA PHE A 10 52.22 -5.16 -2.49
C PHE A 10 51.66 -3.74 -2.16
N VAL A 11 50.34 -3.63 -2.00
CA VAL A 11 49.55 -2.82 -1.04
C VAL A 11 50.18 -1.55 -0.42
N VAL A 12 49.48 -0.41 -0.57
CA VAL A 12 49.04 0.58 0.45
C VAL A 12 48.91 1.95 -0.23
N GLY A 13 47.72 2.55 -0.17
CA GLY A 13 47.48 3.91 -0.65
C GLY A 13 46.08 4.41 -0.34
N ALA A 14 45.55 4.08 0.84
CA ALA A 14 44.47 4.84 1.45
C ALA A 14 45.04 6.17 1.98
N VAL A 15 44.20 7.20 1.95
CA VAL A 15 44.42 8.56 2.49
C VAL A 15 45.28 9.45 1.61
N LEU A 16 44.62 10.40 0.92
CA LEU A 16 45.01 11.82 0.72
C LEU A 16 44.24 12.40 -0.48
N GLY A 17 42.91 12.38 -0.40
CA GLY A 17 41.99 13.09 -1.30
C GLY A 17 41.44 14.40 -0.71
N PHE A 18 42.12 14.95 0.29
CA PHE A 18 41.80 16.21 0.96
C PHE A 18 43.15 16.91 1.23
N GLY A 19 43.68 17.66 0.26
CA GLY A 19 44.97 18.29 0.48
C GLY A 19 45.66 19.03 -0.67
N LEU A 20 45.13 19.02 -1.90
CA LEU A 20 45.77 19.74 -3.01
C LEU A 20 44.76 20.56 -3.84
N SER A 21 44.26 21.63 -3.22
CA SER A 21 43.71 22.80 -3.92
C SER A 21 44.06 24.13 -3.21
N ARG A 22 45.03 24.12 -2.29
CA ARG A 22 45.47 25.34 -1.59
C ARG A 22 46.94 25.61 -1.84
N VAL A 23 47.30 25.93 -3.08
CA VAL A 23 48.55 26.65 -3.34
C VAL A 23 48.29 27.63 -4.48
N LEU A 24 48.38 28.93 -4.13
CA LEU A 24 48.41 30.13 -4.97
C LEU A 24 47.06 30.70 -5.46
N THR A 25 46.24 31.11 -4.50
CA THR A 25 45.46 32.36 -4.61
C THR A 25 45.87 33.28 -3.46
N PRO A 26 45.97 34.62 -3.65
CA PRO A 26 46.21 35.51 -2.53
C PRO A 26 45.06 35.34 -1.53
N ALA A 27 45.40 35.14 -0.26
CA ALA A 27 44.45 34.96 0.81
C ALA A 27 43.50 36.16 0.87
N HIS A 28 42.31 36.03 0.28
CA HIS A 28 41.15 36.71 0.84
C HIS A 28 41.00 36.12 2.24
N GLU A 29 41.19 36.94 3.27
CA GLU A 29 40.69 36.63 4.60
C GLU A 29 39.24 36.16 4.44
N VAL A 30 38.97 34.88 4.67
CA VAL A 30 37.59 34.42 4.89
C VAL A 30 37.20 35.02 6.23
N ARG A 31 36.68 36.25 6.19
CA ARG A 31 36.10 36.87 7.38
C ARG A 31 35.00 35.93 7.87
N PRO A 32 34.97 35.57 9.16
CA PRO A 32 33.79 34.91 9.71
C PRO A 32 32.61 35.84 9.43
N VAL A 33 31.61 35.35 8.70
CA VAL A 33 30.40 36.13 8.41
C VAL A 33 29.80 36.50 9.75
N ALA A 34 29.67 37.81 10.02
CA ALA A 34 29.17 38.26 11.31
C ALA A 34 27.73 37.77 11.50
N ALA A 35 27.36 37.35 12.71
CA ALA A 35 26.00 36.87 12.99
C ALA A 35 24.91 37.88 12.55
N SER A 36 25.18 39.19 12.68
CA SER A 36 24.30 40.25 12.21
C SER A 36 24.13 40.28 10.69
N GLU A 37 25.17 39.92 9.94
CA GLU A 37 25.14 39.86 8.48
C GLU A 37 24.31 38.66 8.00
N VAL A 38 24.47 37.50 8.67
CA VAL A 38 23.63 36.31 8.42
C VAL A 38 22.16 36.63 8.64
N THR A 39 21.81 37.24 9.79
CA THR A 39 20.43 37.61 10.09
C THR A 39 19.87 38.61 9.08
N ALA A 40 20.64 39.64 8.71
CA ALA A 40 20.20 40.64 7.74
C ALA A 40 19.93 40.01 6.36
N ARG A 41 20.84 39.14 5.89
CA ARG A 41 20.70 38.47 4.60
C ARG A 41 19.51 37.52 4.57
N ALA A 42 19.31 36.75 5.64
CA ALA A 42 18.15 35.87 5.75
C ALA A 42 16.83 36.65 5.77
N LYS A 43 16.76 37.79 6.49
CA LYS A 43 15.57 38.66 6.48
C LYS A 43 15.29 39.24 5.10
N GLU A 44 16.31 39.70 4.39
CA GLU A 44 16.18 40.21 3.03
C GLU A 44 15.58 39.14 2.10
N ILE A 45 16.10 37.92 2.15
CA ILE A 45 15.59 36.78 1.38
C ILE A 45 14.13 36.50 1.75
N LEU A 46 13.82 36.35 3.05
CA LEU A 46 12.47 36.00 3.53
C LEU A 46 11.43 37.10 3.28
N SER A 47 11.84 38.34 3.02
CA SER A 47 10.92 39.44 2.70
C SER A 47 10.48 39.46 1.23
N GLN A 48 11.05 38.59 0.38
CA GLN A 48 10.68 38.56 -1.03
C GLN A 48 9.24 38.01 -1.22
N PRO A 49 8.45 38.59 -2.13
CA PRO A 49 7.05 38.19 -2.31
C PRO A 49 6.92 36.80 -2.93
N GLU A 50 7.83 36.43 -3.84
CA GLU A 50 7.78 35.18 -4.60
C GLU A 50 8.34 33.99 -3.79
N PRO A 51 7.54 32.94 -3.51
CA PRO A 51 7.97 31.79 -2.70
C PRO A 51 9.19 31.06 -3.27
N LEU A 52 9.28 30.89 -4.60
CA LEU A 52 10.41 30.19 -5.22
C LEU A 52 11.74 30.95 -5.01
N HIS A 53 11.72 32.28 -5.01
CA HIS A 53 12.94 33.05 -4.76
C HIS A 53 13.36 33.01 -3.29
N ARG A 54 12.39 33.06 -2.36
CA ARG A 54 12.67 32.86 -0.93
C ARG A 54 13.34 31.50 -0.69
N LEU A 55 12.77 30.43 -1.26
CA LEU A 55 13.29 29.08 -1.12
C LEU A 55 14.68 28.89 -1.72
N ALA A 56 14.91 29.39 -2.94
CA ALA A 56 16.23 29.32 -3.56
C ALA A 56 17.27 30.10 -2.75
N GLY A 57 16.92 31.32 -2.33
CA GLY A 57 17.81 32.18 -1.54
C GLY A 57 18.15 31.57 -0.18
N ILE A 58 17.14 31.09 0.56
CA ILE A 58 17.36 30.59 1.91
C ILE A 58 18.13 29.27 1.89
N SER A 59 17.86 28.40 0.91
CA SER A 59 18.60 27.15 0.75
C SER A 59 20.08 27.41 0.46
N ALA A 60 20.38 28.32 -0.49
CA ALA A 60 21.75 28.70 -0.82
C ALA A 60 22.48 29.35 0.35
N LEU A 61 21.79 30.16 1.15
CA LEU A 61 22.36 30.73 2.37
C LEU A 61 22.68 29.63 3.37
N LEU A 62 21.74 28.76 3.71
CA LEU A 62 21.91 27.71 4.73
C LEU A 62 23.00 26.70 4.37
N GLU A 63 23.16 26.35 3.09
CA GLU A 63 24.26 25.47 2.63
C GLU A 63 25.66 26.02 2.94
N SER A 64 25.79 27.34 3.08
CA SER A 64 27.07 28.00 3.40
C SER A 64 27.35 28.14 4.91
N LEU A 65 26.38 27.78 5.77
CA LEU A 65 26.41 28.05 7.20
C LEU A 65 26.59 26.77 8.03
N GLY A 66 27.34 26.90 9.13
CA GLY A 66 27.50 25.85 10.14
C GLY A 66 26.56 26.01 11.35
N PRO A 67 26.64 25.09 12.33
CA PRO A 67 25.80 25.07 13.52
C PRO A 67 25.90 26.34 14.37
N GLU A 68 27.04 27.04 14.33
CA GLU A 68 27.25 28.33 15.02
C GLU A 68 26.30 29.44 14.54
N SER A 69 25.73 29.29 13.35
CA SER A 69 24.84 30.28 12.73
C SER A 69 23.37 30.11 13.11
N VAL A 70 23.01 29.04 13.85
CA VAL A 70 21.61 28.77 14.24
C VAL A 70 20.93 29.97 14.89
N PRO A 71 21.51 30.64 15.92
CA PRO A 71 20.83 31.77 16.56
C PRO A 71 20.57 32.94 15.59
N ALA A 72 21.50 33.19 14.66
CA ALA A 72 21.39 34.26 13.68
C ALA A 72 20.29 33.97 12.64
N VAL A 73 20.19 32.71 12.21
CA VAL A 73 19.18 32.24 11.25
C VAL A 73 17.80 32.24 11.90
N THR A 74 17.63 31.66 13.09
CA THR A 74 16.32 31.60 13.77
C THR A 74 15.78 33.00 14.06
N ALA A 75 16.65 33.95 14.43
CA ALA A 75 16.28 35.36 14.63
C ALA A 75 15.77 36.04 13.34
N ALA A 76 16.15 35.56 12.16
CA ALA A 76 15.59 36.04 10.90
C ALA A 76 14.17 35.51 10.65
N PHE A 77 13.87 34.29 11.11
CA PHE A 77 12.57 33.65 10.95
C PHE A 77 11.50 34.16 11.93
N GLU A 78 11.89 34.71 13.09
CA GLU A 78 10.96 35.20 14.13
C GLU A 78 9.86 36.13 13.59
N ASN A 79 10.22 37.05 12.68
CA ASN A 79 9.29 38.04 12.10
C ASN A 79 9.15 37.89 10.57
N ALA A 80 9.52 36.73 10.01
CA ALA A 80 9.39 36.49 8.59
C ALA A 80 7.90 36.40 8.18
N PRO A 81 7.51 36.98 7.03
CA PRO A 81 6.14 36.96 6.52
C PRO A 81 5.80 35.60 5.88
N ILE A 82 5.92 34.53 6.67
CA ILE A 82 5.67 33.13 6.28
C ILE A 82 4.69 32.50 7.29
N ASP A 83 3.86 31.59 6.81
CA ASP A 83 2.84 30.90 7.60
C ASP A 83 3.31 29.49 8.04
N GLY A 84 2.49 28.84 8.86
CA GLY A 84 2.76 27.51 9.37
C GLY A 84 2.84 26.44 8.29
N GLY A 85 3.95 25.69 8.31
CA GLY A 85 4.20 24.63 7.33
C GLY A 85 4.73 25.11 5.98
N ASP A 86 5.00 26.42 5.82
CA ASP A 86 5.64 26.95 4.61
C ASP A 86 6.99 26.27 4.34
N PRO A 87 7.38 26.08 3.07
CA PRO A 87 8.54 25.25 2.75
C PRO A 87 9.87 25.82 3.28
N GLU A 88 9.95 27.12 3.57
CA GLU A 88 11.11 27.77 4.20
C GLU A 88 11.38 27.20 5.60
N LEU A 89 10.32 26.89 6.36
CA LEU A 89 10.43 26.23 7.67
C LEU A 89 10.89 24.79 7.53
N ILE A 90 10.49 24.10 6.45
CA ILE A 90 10.93 22.73 6.14
C ILE A 90 12.43 22.71 5.82
N VAL A 91 12.92 23.68 5.03
CA VAL A 91 14.34 23.81 4.71
C VAL A 91 15.14 24.14 5.97
N LEU A 92 14.67 25.08 6.80
CA LEU A 92 15.30 25.40 8.09
C LEU A 92 15.37 24.16 9.00
N ALA A 93 14.27 23.42 9.15
CA ALA A 93 14.21 22.20 9.92
C ALA A 93 15.19 21.13 9.40
N THR A 94 15.26 20.96 8.08
CA THR A 94 16.16 19.99 7.43
C THR A 94 17.62 20.31 7.72
N TRP A 95 18.01 21.58 7.53
CA TRP A 95 19.36 22.07 7.79
C TRP A 95 19.74 21.94 9.26
N TRP A 96 18.89 22.43 10.17
CA TRP A 96 19.18 22.41 11.60
C TRP A 96 19.29 20.97 12.13
N ALA A 97 18.35 20.10 11.75
CA ALA A 97 18.35 18.72 12.17
C ALA A 97 19.53 17.89 11.61
N ALA A 98 20.24 18.38 10.58
CA ALA A 98 21.41 17.72 10.03
C ALA A 98 22.62 17.72 10.98
N PHE A 99 22.61 18.56 12.03
CA PHE A 99 23.65 18.58 13.05
C PHE A 99 23.12 18.61 14.49
N ASP A 100 21.91 19.13 14.74
CA ASP A 100 21.26 19.11 16.05
C ASP A 100 19.75 18.85 15.95
N PRO A 101 19.35 17.59 15.73
CA PRO A 101 17.94 17.24 15.57
C PRO A 101 17.14 17.34 16.88
N THR A 102 17.79 17.28 18.04
CA THR A 102 17.13 17.44 19.34
C THR A 102 16.69 18.89 19.54
N ALA A 103 17.59 19.85 19.28
CA ALA A 103 17.25 21.27 19.35
C ALA A 103 16.23 21.67 18.26
N ALA A 104 16.39 21.17 17.04
CA ALA A 104 15.42 21.38 15.97
C ALA A 104 14.03 20.86 16.34
N LEU A 105 13.92 19.67 16.95
CA LEU A 105 12.65 19.13 17.45
C LEU A 105 12.07 20.01 18.57
N ALA A 106 12.90 20.45 19.53
CA ALA A 106 12.45 21.34 20.60
C ALA A 106 11.88 22.66 20.05
N TRP A 107 12.52 23.23 19.02
CA TRP A 107 12.04 24.42 18.33
C TRP A 107 10.64 24.24 17.72
N THR A 108 10.31 23.07 17.17
CA THR A 108 8.96 22.81 16.64
C THR A 108 7.84 22.91 17.69
N SER A 109 8.19 22.82 18.97
CA SER A 109 7.24 23.01 20.08
C SER A 109 7.18 24.44 20.59
N SER A 110 8.17 25.29 20.25
CA SER A 110 8.24 26.69 20.67
C SER A 110 7.68 27.65 19.63
N ASP A 111 7.89 27.38 18.34
CA ASP A 111 7.31 28.17 17.25
C ASP A 111 6.07 27.47 16.69
N TRP A 112 4.90 28.09 16.82
CA TRP A 112 3.63 27.52 16.36
C TRP A 112 3.61 27.21 14.86
N ARG A 113 4.38 27.96 14.06
CA ARG A 113 4.50 27.74 12.60
C ARG A 113 5.30 26.47 12.30
N ALA A 114 6.25 26.12 13.18
CA ALA A 114 7.08 24.93 13.07
C ALA A 114 6.39 23.67 13.65
N GLY A 115 5.29 23.82 14.40
CA GLY A 115 4.50 22.71 14.95
C GLY A 115 3.71 21.89 13.91
N TYR A 116 3.81 22.25 12.62
CA TYR A 116 3.13 21.55 11.53
C TYR A 116 3.82 20.21 11.21
N GLY A 117 3.01 19.21 10.88
CA GLY A 117 3.49 17.84 10.67
C GLY A 117 4.58 17.71 9.59
N ALA A 118 4.56 18.56 8.56
CA ALA A 118 5.57 18.57 7.50
C ALA A 118 6.96 19.03 8.00
N VAL A 119 7.00 20.04 8.88
CA VAL A 119 8.23 20.56 9.48
C VAL A 119 8.82 19.52 10.45
N ILE A 120 7.96 18.94 11.30
CA ILE A 120 8.33 17.84 12.20
C ILE A 120 8.86 16.64 11.41
N ALA A 121 8.19 16.24 10.33
CA ALA A 121 8.64 15.16 9.46
C ALA A 121 10.01 15.46 8.83
N ALA A 122 10.30 16.72 8.47
CA ALA A 122 11.60 17.11 7.95
C ALA A 122 12.72 16.94 8.99
N VAL A 123 12.47 17.37 10.24
CA VAL A 123 13.39 17.11 11.37
C VAL A 123 13.68 15.62 11.49
N PHE A 124 12.65 14.79 11.56
CA PHE A 124 12.79 13.36 11.78
C PHE A 124 13.42 12.61 10.59
N ARG A 125 13.16 13.03 9.35
CA ARG A 125 13.82 12.47 8.17
C ARG A 125 15.32 12.78 8.18
N SER A 126 15.69 14.03 8.49
CA SER A 126 17.10 14.44 8.63
C SER A 126 17.77 13.71 9.80
N TRP A 127 17.09 13.58 10.94
CA TRP A 127 17.57 12.80 12.08
C TRP A 127 17.83 11.34 11.69
N ALA A 128 16.97 10.73 10.89
CA ALA A 128 17.15 9.36 10.44
C ALA A 128 18.38 9.15 9.53
N HIS A 129 18.86 10.20 8.86
CA HIS A 129 20.16 10.18 8.15
C HIS A 129 21.36 10.14 9.10
N LEU A 130 21.22 10.63 10.34
CA LEU A 130 22.27 10.62 11.36
C LEU A 130 22.20 9.35 12.22
N ASP A 131 21.06 9.16 12.88
CA ASP A 131 20.76 8.07 13.81
C ASP A 131 19.26 7.73 13.73
N PRO A 132 18.88 6.73 12.91
CA PRO A 132 17.48 6.37 12.72
C PRO A 132 16.86 5.71 13.94
N GLU A 133 17.64 5.06 14.79
CA GLU A 133 17.12 4.49 16.04
C GLU A 133 16.80 5.60 17.06
N ALA A 134 17.67 6.60 17.19
CA ALA A 134 17.37 7.77 18.00
C ALA A 134 16.15 8.53 17.46
N ALA A 135 16.01 8.66 16.14
CA ALA A 135 14.82 9.26 15.54
C ALA A 135 13.55 8.50 15.93
N LEU A 136 13.53 7.16 15.86
CA LEU A 136 12.38 6.34 16.31
C LEU A 136 12.09 6.49 17.81
N ARG A 137 13.13 6.45 18.66
CA ARG A 137 12.97 6.64 20.10
C ARG A 137 12.35 8.00 20.42
N ASN A 138 12.82 9.06 19.78
CA ASN A 138 12.33 10.42 20.03
C ASN A 138 10.95 10.69 19.42
N ALA A 139 10.57 10.02 18.32
CA ALA A 139 9.22 10.13 17.78
C ALA A 139 8.15 9.72 18.81
N GLY A 140 8.47 8.79 19.73
CA GLY A 140 7.58 8.41 20.83
C GLY A 140 7.20 9.55 21.80
N SER A 141 7.88 10.69 21.76
CA SER A 141 7.54 11.88 22.55
C SER A 141 6.42 12.72 21.94
N LEU A 142 6.07 12.49 20.66
CA LEU A 142 5.01 13.23 19.96
C LEU A 142 3.64 12.86 20.51
N ARG A 143 2.89 13.88 20.96
CA ARG A 143 1.57 13.69 21.60
C ARG A 143 0.43 13.51 20.61
N TYR A 144 0.58 14.04 19.38
CA TYR A 144 -0.48 14.02 18.39
C TYR A 144 -0.31 12.83 17.44
N PRO A 145 -1.31 11.93 17.34
CA PRO A 145 -1.20 10.73 16.51
C PRO A 145 -0.86 11.02 15.04
N GLY A 146 -1.43 12.08 14.46
CA GLY A 146 -1.13 12.47 13.07
C GLY A 146 0.32 12.92 12.86
N GLN A 147 0.93 13.61 13.84
CA GLN A 147 2.34 13.99 13.78
C GLN A 147 3.25 12.77 13.96
N LEU A 148 2.92 11.87 14.89
CA LEU A 148 3.66 10.63 15.11
C LEU A 148 3.69 9.77 13.85
N ASP A 149 2.54 9.65 13.19
CA ASP A 149 2.38 8.92 11.95
C ASP A 149 3.26 9.50 10.82
N LEU A 150 3.23 10.81 10.62
CA LEU A 150 4.07 11.49 9.63
C LEU A 150 5.57 11.39 9.98
N ALA A 151 5.93 11.53 11.25
CA ALA A 151 7.30 11.40 11.71
C ALA A 151 7.85 9.99 11.43
N LYS A 152 7.09 8.94 11.77
CA LYS A 152 7.47 7.54 11.46
C LYS A 152 7.69 7.32 9.97
N ASP A 153 6.80 7.84 9.11
CA ASP A 153 6.97 7.75 7.66
C ASP A 153 8.25 8.44 7.18
N ALA A 154 8.53 9.62 7.73
CA ALA A 154 9.74 10.37 7.43
C ALA A 154 11.00 9.63 7.91
N ILE A 155 10.95 8.99 9.08
CA ILE A 155 12.05 8.19 9.63
C ILE A 155 12.32 6.98 8.75
N TYR A 156 11.29 6.24 8.35
CA TYR A 156 11.44 5.08 7.47
C TYR A 156 12.01 5.47 6.10
N ALA A 157 11.58 6.61 5.55
CA ALA A 157 12.15 7.15 4.33
C ALA A 157 13.61 7.59 4.52
N GLY A 158 13.93 8.30 5.59
CA GLY A 158 15.29 8.76 5.88
C GLY A 158 16.25 7.62 6.19
N TRP A 159 15.80 6.59 6.90
CA TRP A 159 16.58 5.38 7.16
C TRP A 159 16.91 4.66 5.84
N ASP A 160 15.92 4.45 4.97
CA ASP A 160 16.12 3.89 3.63
C ASP A 160 17.12 4.70 2.79
N GLU A 161 17.03 6.03 2.84
CA GLU A 161 17.91 6.94 2.10
C GLU A 161 19.34 6.94 2.62
N SER A 162 19.51 6.81 3.94
CA SER A 162 20.82 6.83 4.59
C SER A 162 21.66 5.59 4.26
N GLY A 163 21.04 4.50 3.81
CA GLY A 163 21.69 3.21 3.59
C GLY A 163 22.20 2.54 4.87
N LYS A 164 21.88 3.07 6.06
CA LYS A 164 22.29 2.49 7.34
C LYS A 164 21.62 1.12 7.56
N PRO A 165 22.34 0.16 8.19
CA PRO A 165 21.77 -1.14 8.53
C PRO A 165 20.73 -1.02 9.65
N GLY A 166 20.14 -2.16 10.07
CA GLY A 166 19.25 -2.25 11.23
C GLY A 166 17.74 -2.18 10.91
N LEU A 167 17.34 -1.63 9.76
CA LEU A 167 15.91 -1.52 9.41
C LEU A 167 15.19 -2.88 9.40
N GLY A 168 15.86 -3.94 8.91
CA GLY A 168 15.33 -5.30 8.90
C GLY A 168 15.30 -5.98 10.28
N GLU A 169 16.11 -5.52 11.23
CA GLU A 169 16.12 -6.04 12.61
C GLU A 169 14.96 -5.43 13.41
N VAL A 170 14.78 -4.11 13.30
CA VAL A 170 13.67 -3.40 13.93
C VAL A 170 12.33 -3.83 13.35
N PHE A 171 12.26 -4.12 12.04
CA PHE A 171 11.04 -4.59 11.37
C PHE A 171 10.34 -5.74 12.12
N ASN A 172 11.10 -6.76 12.57
CA ASN A 172 10.52 -7.92 13.24
C ASN A 172 9.95 -7.61 14.63
N GLN A 173 10.37 -6.50 15.24
CA GLN A 173 9.93 -6.04 16.55
C GLN A 173 8.72 -5.10 16.46
N MET A 174 8.40 -4.61 15.26
CA MET A 174 7.29 -3.70 15.02
C MET A 174 5.94 -4.44 15.03
N PRO A 175 4.85 -3.80 15.48
CA PRO A 175 3.50 -4.28 15.24
C PRO A 175 3.22 -4.48 13.75
N MET A 176 2.38 -5.46 13.41
CA MET A 176 2.03 -5.77 12.01
C MET A 176 1.60 -4.54 11.20
N ARG A 177 0.82 -3.62 11.81
CA ARG A 177 0.36 -2.39 11.14
C ARG A 177 1.52 -1.48 10.71
N GLU A 178 2.58 -1.42 11.51
CA GLU A 178 3.79 -0.64 11.21
C GLU A 178 4.67 -1.33 10.18
N GLN A 179 4.81 -2.66 10.26
CA GLN A 179 5.48 -3.47 9.23
C GLN A 179 4.87 -3.22 7.83
N GLN A 180 3.54 -3.23 7.75
CA GLN A 180 2.80 -2.96 6.50
C GLN A 180 3.07 -1.54 5.98
N ARG A 181 3.13 -0.56 6.88
CA ARG A 181 3.38 0.85 6.54
C ARG A 181 4.80 1.06 6.00
N LEU A 182 5.79 0.54 6.70
CA LEU A 182 7.19 0.54 6.27
C LEU A 182 7.33 -0.13 4.89
N ALA A 183 6.80 -1.33 4.72
CA ALA A 183 6.84 -2.03 3.43
C ALA A 183 6.19 -1.23 2.29
N GLN A 184 5.09 -0.51 2.56
CA GLN A 184 4.45 0.37 1.58
C GLN A 184 5.33 1.55 1.19
N ILE A 185 6.00 2.20 2.14
CA ILE A 185 6.92 3.29 1.84
C ILE A 185 8.05 2.81 0.94
N LEU A 186 8.71 1.71 1.32
CA LEU A 186 9.82 1.15 0.55
C LEU A 186 9.38 0.71 -0.84
N ALA A 187 8.25 -0.01 -0.94
CA ALA A 187 7.73 -0.46 -2.22
C ALA A 187 7.45 0.70 -3.18
N ARG A 188 6.77 1.76 -2.71
CA ARG A 188 6.48 2.94 -3.55
C ARG A 188 7.76 3.61 -4.03
N ARG A 189 8.73 3.80 -3.13
CA ARG A 189 10.02 4.41 -3.47
C ARG A 189 10.74 3.58 -4.52
N ARG A 190 10.87 2.27 -4.31
CA ARG A 190 11.60 1.37 -5.21
C ARG A 190 10.93 1.24 -6.59
N VAL A 191 9.60 1.15 -6.67
CA VAL A 191 8.88 1.16 -7.96
C VAL A 191 9.15 2.45 -8.73
N VAL A 192 9.18 3.60 -8.04
CA VAL A 192 9.47 4.90 -8.67
C VAL A 192 10.93 5.01 -9.11
N THR A 193 11.89 4.59 -8.28
CA THR A 193 13.32 4.80 -8.55
C THR A 193 13.97 3.71 -9.40
N MET A 194 13.45 2.48 -9.37
CA MET A 194 14.03 1.31 -10.07
C MET A 194 13.12 0.76 -11.19
N GLY A 195 11.91 1.32 -11.34
CA GLY A 195 10.87 0.72 -12.16
C GLY A 195 10.30 -0.57 -11.55
N VAL A 196 9.30 -1.15 -12.21
CA VAL A 196 8.59 -2.33 -11.70
C VAL A 196 9.51 -3.55 -11.62
N LYS A 197 10.19 -3.89 -12.71
CA LYS A 197 11.12 -5.04 -12.74
C LYS A 197 12.22 -4.93 -11.68
N GLY A 198 12.91 -3.79 -11.61
CA GLY A 198 13.98 -3.58 -10.64
C GLY A 198 13.48 -3.62 -9.19
N ALA A 199 12.28 -3.11 -8.92
CA ALA A 199 11.68 -3.18 -7.59
C ALA A 199 11.29 -4.61 -7.18
N LEU A 200 10.81 -5.43 -8.12
CA LEU A 200 10.49 -6.84 -7.86
C LEU A 200 11.75 -7.65 -7.58
N GLU A 201 12.80 -7.46 -8.38
CA GLU A 201 14.11 -8.10 -8.16
C GLU A 201 14.73 -7.70 -6.81
N TRP A 202 14.64 -6.41 -6.46
CA TRP A 202 15.07 -5.91 -5.16
C TRP A 202 14.29 -6.54 -4.01
N ALA A 203 12.95 -6.66 -4.14
CA ALA A 203 12.12 -7.26 -3.12
C ALA A 203 12.44 -8.74 -2.92
N ASP A 204 12.63 -9.50 -4.00
CA ASP A 204 12.99 -10.93 -3.95
C ASP A 204 14.37 -11.19 -3.32
N ALA A 205 15.31 -10.25 -3.51
CA ALA A 205 16.66 -10.34 -2.97
C ALA A 205 16.78 -9.90 -1.50
N PHE A 206 15.71 -9.42 -0.87
CA PHE A 206 15.80 -8.79 0.46
C PHE A 206 16.23 -9.80 1.54
N PRO A 207 17.29 -9.56 2.34
CA PRO A 207 17.85 -10.61 3.22
C PRO A 207 16.90 -11.15 4.28
N ASN A 208 16.10 -10.30 4.93
CA ASN A 208 15.12 -10.73 5.94
C ASN A 208 13.90 -11.38 5.27
N THR A 209 13.66 -12.67 5.52
CA THR A 209 12.57 -13.45 4.90
C THR A 209 11.17 -12.89 5.17
N GLY A 210 10.86 -12.50 6.41
CA GLY A 210 9.53 -11.96 6.75
C GLY A 210 9.27 -10.62 6.05
N MET A 211 10.28 -9.76 6.02
CA MET A 211 10.21 -8.49 5.29
C MET A 211 10.18 -8.71 3.77
N ARG A 212 10.93 -9.69 3.25
CA ARG A 212 10.96 -10.07 1.82
C ARG A 212 9.57 -10.46 1.31
N GLU A 213 8.88 -11.35 2.01
CA GLU A 213 7.53 -11.78 1.64
C GLU A 213 6.56 -10.59 1.62
N LEU A 214 6.61 -9.74 2.66
CA LEU A 214 5.77 -8.57 2.73
C LEU A 214 6.08 -7.54 1.63
N LEU A 215 7.37 -7.27 1.38
CA LEU A 215 7.83 -6.36 0.35
C LEU A 215 7.42 -6.84 -1.04
N SER A 216 7.57 -8.13 -1.34
CA SER A 216 7.20 -8.72 -2.63
C SER A 216 5.72 -8.48 -2.92
N VAL A 217 4.86 -8.73 -1.92
CA VAL A 217 3.42 -8.49 -2.00
C VAL A 217 3.08 -7.01 -2.18
N ARG A 218 3.77 -6.12 -1.47
CA ARG A 218 3.47 -4.68 -1.49
C ARG A 218 4.06 -3.98 -2.73
N VAL A 219 5.22 -4.40 -3.22
CA VAL A 219 5.76 -3.98 -4.53
C VAL A 219 4.82 -4.40 -5.64
N ALA A 220 4.41 -5.67 -5.69
CA ALA A 220 3.44 -6.16 -6.66
C ALA A 220 2.15 -5.33 -6.65
N SER A 221 1.60 -5.04 -5.46
CA SER A 221 0.39 -4.24 -5.32
C SER A 221 0.56 -2.78 -5.76
N VAL A 222 1.72 -2.16 -5.52
CA VAL A 222 1.97 -0.77 -5.92
C VAL A 222 2.23 -0.67 -7.41
N ALA A 223 3.01 -1.59 -7.96
CA ALA A 223 3.32 -1.65 -9.38
C ALA A 223 2.08 -1.94 -10.22
N ALA A 224 1.09 -2.68 -9.71
CA ALA A 224 -0.20 -2.89 -10.37
C ALA A 224 -1.10 -1.64 -10.44
N GLY A 225 -0.65 -0.47 -9.97
CA GLY A 225 -1.38 0.81 -10.07
C GLY A 225 -1.39 1.45 -11.46
N SER A 226 -0.90 0.76 -12.49
CA SER A 226 -1.05 1.13 -13.90
C SER A 226 -1.22 -0.12 -14.74
N THR A 227 -1.82 -0.01 -15.93
CA THR A 227 -2.00 -1.15 -16.84
C THR A 227 -0.67 -1.82 -17.20
N GLU A 228 0.36 -1.02 -17.49
CA GLU A 228 1.68 -1.55 -17.86
C GLU A 228 2.39 -2.20 -16.67
N GLY A 229 2.33 -1.57 -15.50
CA GLY A 229 2.91 -2.16 -14.29
C GLY A 229 2.17 -3.44 -13.87
N ALA A 230 0.85 -3.50 -14.03
CA ALA A 230 0.07 -4.70 -13.75
C ALA A 230 0.46 -5.87 -14.66
N ARG A 231 0.73 -5.63 -15.96
CA ARG A 231 1.24 -6.67 -16.88
C ARG A 231 2.59 -7.22 -16.42
N GLN A 232 3.54 -6.35 -16.10
CA GLN A 232 4.86 -6.78 -15.62
C GLN A 232 4.79 -7.58 -14.31
N VAL A 233 3.92 -7.17 -13.38
CA VAL A 233 3.70 -7.91 -12.13
C VAL A 233 2.98 -9.23 -12.39
N ALA A 234 2.01 -9.27 -13.30
CA ALA A 234 1.30 -10.49 -13.70
C ALA A 234 2.27 -11.55 -14.29
N GLU A 235 3.18 -11.13 -15.15
CA GLU A 235 4.25 -11.98 -15.70
C GLU A 235 5.17 -12.52 -14.59
N TRP A 236 5.59 -11.67 -13.66
CA TRP A 236 6.42 -12.07 -12.52
C TRP A 236 5.68 -13.01 -11.55
N ALA A 237 4.38 -12.79 -11.34
CA ALA A 237 3.57 -13.56 -10.40
C ALA A 237 3.15 -14.92 -10.96
N GLY A 238 2.97 -15.06 -12.28
CA GLY A 238 2.48 -16.29 -12.92
C GLY A 238 3.21 -17.57 -12.48
N PRO A 239 4.55 -17.66 -12.62
CA PRO A 239 5.31 -18.83 -12.18
C PRO A 239 5.24 -19.09 -10.67
N ARG A 240 5.14 -18.02 -9.86
CA ARG A 240 5.02 -18.11 -8.40
C ARG A 240 3.66 -18.69 -8.00
N ILE A 241 2.59 -18.23 -8.64
CA ILE A 241 1.24 -18.75 -8.45
C ILE A 241 1.17 -20.22 -8.88
N ALA A 242 1.71 -20.55 -10.06
CA ALA A 242 1.66 -21.90 -10.61
C ALA A 242 2.44 -22.95 -9.78
N SER A 243 3.52 -22.55 -9.11
CA SER A 243 4.34 -23.44 -8.29
C SER A 243 3.94 -23.44 -6.81
N ALA A 244 3.01 -22.57 -6.38
CA ALA A 244 2.65 -22.43 -4.99
C ALA A 244 1.78 -23.60 -4.49
N LYS A 245 2.12 -24.13 -3.30
CA LYS A 245 1.32 -25.16 -2.60
C LYS A 245 0.14 -24.59 -1.82
N LYS A 246 0.13 -23.26 -1.60
CA LYS A 246 -0.88 -22.52 -0.84
C LYS A 246 -1.25 -21.25 -1.60
N PRO A 247 -2.46 -20.70 -1.41
CA PRO A 247 -2.83 -19.42 -2.01
C PRO A 247 -1.81 -18.33 -1.68
N THR A 248 -1.34 -17.65 -2.72
CA THR A 248 -0.34 -16.58 -2.63
C THR A 248 -0.96 -15.23 -2.31
N GLY A 249 -2.22 -15.02 -2.70
CA GLY A 249 -2.91 -13.74 -2.63
C GLY A 249 -2.50 -12.73 -3.71
N TYR A 250 -1.59 -13.10 -4.63
CA TYR A 250 -1.23 -12.25 -5.77
C TYR A 250 -2.40 -11.99 -6.73
N PRO A 251 -3.24 -12.98 -7.10
CA PRO A 251 -4.37 -12.76 -8.00
C PRO A 251 -5.28 -11.63 -7.53
N ARG A 252 -5.71 -11.67 -6.27
CA ARG A 252 -6.55 -10.63 -5.65
C ARG A 252 -5.88 -9.25 -5.69
N ARG A 253 -4.63 -9.15 -5.26
CA ARG A 253 -3.95 -7.86 -5.09
C ARG A 253 -3.61 -7.18 -6.42
N ILE A 254 -3.24 -7.98 -7.42
CA ILE A 254 -2.94 -7.47 -8.76
C ILE A 254 -4.26 -7.16 -9.47
N GLY A 255 -5.22 -8.09 -9.44
CA GLY A 255 -6.51 -7.94 -10.12
C GLY A 255 -7.30 -6.74 -9.64
N THR A 256 -7.47 -6.55 -8.33
CA THR A 256 -8.21 -5.40 -7.75
C THR A 256 -7.58 -4.05 -8.09
N ARG A 257 -6.27 -3.99 -8.34
CA ARG A 257 -5.57 -2.78 -8.79
C ARG A 257 -5.68 -2.60 -10.30
N TRP A 258 -5.47 -3.66 -11.06
CA TRP A 258 -5.50 -3.62 -12.52
C TRP A 258 -6.91 -3.31 -13.04
N VAL A 259 -7.95 -3.85 -12.42
CA VAL A 259 -9.35 -3.64 -12.81
C VAL A 259 -9.78 -2.17 -12.73
N GLN A 260 -9.08 -1.36 -11.93
CA GLN A 260 -9.29 0.09 -11.85
C GLN A 260 -8.83 0.82 -13.11
N HIS A 261 -8.01 0.20 -13.97
CA HIS A 261 -7.45 0.85 -15.16
C HIS A 261 -7.82 0.10 -16.45
N ASP A 262 -7.82 -1.23 -16.42
CA ASP A 262 -8.10 -2.07 -17.57
C ASP A 262 -8.79 -3.37 -17.10
N PRO A 263 -10.11 -3.34 -16.89
CA PRO A 263 -10.85 -4.48 -16.34
C PRO A 263 -10.81 -5.71 -17.26
N GLN A 264 -10.83 -5.51 -18.57
CA GLN A 264 -10.81 -6.61 -19.52
C GLN A 264 -9.46 -7.34 -19.50
N ALA A 265 -8.34 -6.60 -19.48
CA ALA A 265 -7.02 -7.22 -19.36
C ALA A 265 -6.83 -7.92 -18.01
N ALA A 266 -7.33 -7.33 -16.91
CA ALA A 266 -7.28 -7.95 -15.59
C ALA A 266 -8.03 -9.29 -15.55
N MET A 267 -9.27 -9.33 -16.04
CA MET A 267 -10.07 -10.56 -16.09
C MET A 267 -9.49 -11.59 -17.06
N THR A 268 -8.91 -11.14 -18.17
CA THR A 268 -8.19 -12.01 -19.12
C THR A 268 -6.98 -12.65 -18.45
N TRP A 269 -6.18 -11.89 -17.70
CA TRP A 269 -5.05 -12.47 -16.97
C TRP A 269 -5.51 -13.48 -15.90
N LEU A 270 -6.52 -13.12 -15.10
CA LEU A 270 -7.05 -14.01 -14.06
C LEU A 270 -7.57 -15.35 -14.63
N SER A 271 -8.13 -15.36 -15.84
CA SER A 271 -8.59 -16.60 -16.49
C SER A 271 -7.45 -17.53 -16.91
N THR A 272 -6.22 -17.02 -17.06
CA THR A 272 -5.03 -17.82 -17.40
C THR A 272 -4.40 -18.53 -16.20
N LEU A 273 -4.81 -18.17 -14.98
CA LEU A 273 -4.23 -18.73 -13.77
C LEU A 273 -4.75 -20.17 -13.50
N PRO A 274 -3.95 -21.01 -12.81
CA PRO A 274 -4.40 -22.34 -12.40
C PRO A 274 -5.70 -22.30 -11.59
N ALA A 275 -6.55 -23.30 -11.78
CA ALA A 275 -7.78 -23.41 -11.02
C ALA A 275 -7.52 -23.59 -9.53
N GLY A 276 -8.34 -22.93 -8.71
CA GLY A 276 -8.30 -23.04 -7.25
C GLY A 276 -8.58 -21.71 -6.55
N VAL A 277 -8.60 -21.80 -5.23
CA VAL A 277 -9.05 -20.73 -4.32
C VAL A 277 -8.38 -19.38 -4.61
N ASP A 278 -7.07 -19.36 -4.90
CA ASP A 278 -6.33 -18.11 -5.13
C ASP A 278 -6.83 -17.36 -6.38
N ARG A 279 -7.08 -18.09 -7.48
CA ARG A 279 -7.64 -17.53 -8.71
C ARG A 279 -9.07 -17.06 -8.49
N ASP A 280 -9.90 -17.94 -7.94
CA ASP A 280 -11.35 -17.72 -7.83
C ASP A 280 -11.66 -16.53 -6.91
N ASP A 281 -10.88 -16.38 -5.84
CA ASP A 281 -10.88 -15.21 -4.98
C ASP A 281 -10.42 -13.93 -5.71
N GLY A 282 -9.34 -14.02 -6.50
CA GLY A 282 -8.88 -12.89 -7.31
C GLY A 282 -9.94 -12.42 -8.31
N VAL A 283 -10.62 -13.36 -8.97
CA VAL A 283 -11.74 -13.10 -9.88
C VAL A 283 -12.90 -12.42 -9.14
N ALA A 284 -13.32 -12.98 -8.00
CA ALA A 284 -14.47 -12.46 -7.25
C ALA A 284 -14.24 -11.01 -6.76
N GLU A 285 -13.08 -10.74 -6.14
CA GLU A 285 -12.78 -9.42 -5.61
C GLU A 285 -12.54 -8.38 -6.72
N SER A 286 -11.84 -8.76 -7.79
CA SER A 286 -11.61 -7.84 -8.92
C SER A 286 -12.92 -7.50 -9.62
N PHE A 287 -13.80 -8.48 -9.82
CA PHE A 287 -15.11 -8.23 -10.40
C PHE A 287 -16.01 -7.40 -9.50
N ARG A 288 -15.96 -7.59 -8.16
CA ARG A 288 -16.68 -6.73 -7.21
C ARG A 288 -16.24 -5.27 -7.36
N ASP A 289 -14.94 -5.02 -7.42
CA ASP A 289 -14.38 -3.68 -7.62
C ASP A 289 -14.79 -3.07 -8.97
N TRP A 290 -14.78 -3.87 -10.04
CA TRP A 290 -15.27 -3.44 -11.34
C TRP A 290 -16.75 -3.05 -11.28
N MET A 291 -17.58 -3.92 -10.70
CA MET A 291 -19.03 -3.70 -10.61
C MET A 291 -19.39 -2.45 -9.79
N MET A 292 -18.65 -2.17 -8.71
CA MET A 292 -18.83 -0.93 -7.93
C MET A 292 -18.43 0.32 -8.72
N LYS A 293 -17.42 0.22 -9.59
CA LYS A 293 -16.93 1.34 -10.39
C LYS A 293 -17.78 1.60 -11.64
N ASP A 294 -18.17 0.54 -12.35
CA ASP A 294 -18.86 0.58 -13.63
C ASP A 294 -19.74 -0.66 -13.80
N PHE A 295 -20.94 -0.59 -13.21
CA PHE A 295 -21.92 -1.67 -13.27
C PHE A 295 -22.35 -2.01 -14.71
N PRO A 296 -22.68 -1.05 -15.60
CA PRO A 296 -23.08 -1.38 -16.98
C PRO A 296 -22.00 -2.15 -17.76
N ALA A 297 -20.72 -1.79 -17.61
CA ALA A 297 -19.63 -2.53 -18.25
C ALA A 297 -19.46 -3.93 -17.66
N ALA A 298 -19.53 -4.07 -16.34
CA ALA A 298 -19.45 -5.36 -15.65
C ALA A 298 -20.62 -6.29 -16.02
N GLU A 299 -21.85 -5.77 -16.09
CA GLU A 299 -23.03 -6.49 -16.58
C GLU A 299 -22.83 -6.96 -18.03
N SER A 300 -22.32 -6.09 -18.90
CA SER A 300 -22.04 -6.44 -20.29
C SER A 300 -21.04 -7.59 -20.40
N TRP A 301 -20.01 -7.59 -19.55
CA TRP A 301 -19.06 -8.70 -19.46
C TRP A 301 -19.72 -9.99 -18.98
N VAL A 302 -20.57 -9.96 -17.95
CA VAL A 302 -21.31 -11.15 -17.50
C VAL A 302 -22.20 -11.72 -18.60
N LYS A 303 -22.89 -10.86 -19.36
CA LYS A 303 -23.69 -11.28 -20.52
C LYS A 303 -22.83 -11.98 -21.54
N GLN A 304 -21.64 -11.45 -21.85
CA GLN A 304 -20.69 -12.10 -22.76
C GLN A 304 -20.24 -13.46 -22.24
N GLN A 305 -19.86 -13.56 -20.96
CA GLN A 305 -19.40 -14.82 -20.35
C GLN A 305 -20.52 -15.87 -20.18
N SER A 306 -21.79 -15.49 -20.32
CA SER A 306 -22.95 -16.37 -20.14
C SER A 306 -23.72 -16.68 -21.43
N GLN A 307 -23.23 -16.24 -22.60
CA GLN A 307 -23.82 -16.59 -23.90
C GLN A 307 -23.72 -18.09 -24.22
N GLY A 308 -22.68 -18.77 -23.73
CA GLY A 308 -22.46 -20.21 -23.91
C GLY A 308 -22.29 -20.93 -22.57
N GLU A 309 -21.55 -22.03 -22.55
CA GLU A 309 -21.17 -22.68 -21.29
C GLU A 309 -20.37 -21.71 -20.41
N ILE A 310 -20.85 -21.50 -19.17
CA ILE A 310 -20.15 -20.66 -18.20
C ILE A 310 -18.87 -21.39 -17.79
N GLN A 311 -17.74 -20.76 -18.07
CA GLN A 311 -16.44 -21.30 -17.71
C GLN A 311 -16.23 -21.20 -16.20
N GLN A 312 -15.71 -22.26 -15.58
CA GLN A 312 -15.57 -22.35 -14.12
C GLN A 312 -14.81 -21.16 -13.50
N TRP A 313 -13.80 -20.63 -14.19
CA TRP A 313 -13.03 -19.48 -13.71
C TRP A 313 -13.88 -18.20 -13.55
N ALA A 314 -14.96 -18.05 -14.31
CA ALA A 314 -15.82 -16.87 -14.30
C ALA A 314 -16.96 -16.98 -13.28
N GLU A 315 -17.27 -18.17 -12.79
CA GLU A 315 -18.42 -18.43 -11.91
C GLU A 315 -18.37 -17.59 -10.63
N SER A 316 -17.19 -17.38 -10.04
CA SER A 316 -17.07 -16.57 -8.82
C SER A 316 -17.46 -15.11 -9.07
N ALA A 317 -17.08 -14.53 -10.21
CA ALA A 317 -17.50 -13.18 -10.62
C ALA A 317 -19.01 -13.13 -10.93
N ILE A 318 -19.53 -14.11 -11.66
CA ILE A 318 -20.95 -14.17 -12.00
C ILE A 318 -21.81 -14.40 -10.75
N SER A 319 -21.32 -15.13 -9.74
CA SER A 319 -22.01 -15.26 -8.44
C SER A 319 -22.13 -13.90 -7.74
N ILE A 320 -21.11 -13.04 -7.80
CA ILE A 320 -21.18 -11.68 -7.25
C ILE A 320 -22.27 -10.88 -7.98
N PHE A 321 -22.27 -10.90 -9.32
CA PHE A 321 -23.30 -10.25 -10.11
C PHE A 321 -24.71 -10.77 -9.78
N ALA A 322 -24.90 -12.09 -9.76
CA ALA A 322 -26.19 -12.72 -9.52
C ALA A 322 -26.74 -12.42 -8.12
N LYS A 323 -25.89 -12.34 -7.09
CA LYS A 323 -26.30 -11.94 -5.73
C LYS A 323 -26.79 -10.49 -5.70
N THR A 324 -26.10 -9.59 -6.40
CA THR A 324 -26.48 -8.17 -6.47
C THR A 324 -27.72 -7.96 -7.32
N ASN A 325 -27.76 -8.53 -8.53
CA ASN A 325 -28.89 -8.43 -9.44
C ASN A 325 -30.13 -9.16 -8.91
N GLY A 326 -29.94 -10.25 -8.16
CA GLY A 326 -31.01 -11.05 -7.56
C GLY A 326 -31.88 -10.29 -6.56
N LEU A 327 -31.41 -9.16 -6.03
CA LEU A 327 -32.23 -8.27 -5.20
C LEU A 327 -33.40 -7.66 -5.98
N ALA A 328 -33.21 -7.40 -7.28
CA ALA A 328 -34.23 -6.83 -8.16
C ALA A 328 -34.81 -7.86 -9.15
N ARG A 329 -33.99 -8.85 -9.55
CA ARG A 329 -34.31 -9.85 -10.58
C ARG A 329 -33.91 -11.25 -10.12
N PRO A 330 -34.60 -11.81 -9.11
CA PRO A 330 -34.22 -13.08 -8.51
C PRO A 330 -34.35 -14.26 -9.48
N GLN A 331 -35.39 -14.30 -10.32
CA GLN A 331 -35.60 -15.38 -11.30
C GLN A 331 -34.46 -15.45 -12.32
N GLU A 332 -34.16 -14.33 -13.00
CA GLU A 332 -33.05 -14.22 -13.96
C GLU A 332 -31.72 -14.63 -13.33
N SER A 333 -31.49 -14.23 -12.08
CA SER A 333 -30.25 -14.54 -11.35
C SER A 333 -30.15 -16.01 -10.96
N LEU A 334 -31.27 -16.65 -10.57
CA LEU A 334 -31.31 -18.08 -10.25
C LEU A 334 -31.16 -18.96 -11.49
N GLU A 335 -31.75 -18.56 -12.62
CA GLU A 335 -31.55 -19.24 -13.91
C GLU A 335 -30.08 -19.19 -14.36
N LEU A 336 -29.44 -18.02 -14.20
CA LEU A 336 -28.02 -17.85 -14.49
C LEU A 336 -27.15 -18.74 -13.59
N VAL A 337 -27.42 -18.76 -12.29
CA VAL A 337 -26.66 -19.57 -11.31
C VAL A 337 -26.87 -21.06 -11.51
N GLY A 338 -28.06 -21.49 -11.94
CA GLY A 338 -28.34 -22.89 -12.26
C GLY A 338 -27.42 -23.49 -13.32
N ARG A 339 -26.73 -22.65 -14.11
CA ARG A 339 -25.81 -23.06 -15.19
C ARG A 339 -24.34 -23.19 -14.77
N PHE A 340 -23.98 -22.86 -13.53
CA PHE A 340 -22.58 -23.04 -13.09
C PHE A 340 -22.22 -24.54 -13.02
N GLN A 341 -20.94 -24.86 -13.04
CA GLN A 341 -20.39 -26.20 -12.92
C GLN A 341 -20.04 -26.55 -11.48
N ASP A 342 -19.59 -25.58 -10.67
CA ASP A 342 -19.33 -25.76 -9.24
C ASP A 342 -20.64 -25.86 -8.44
N GLN A 343 -20.93 -27.06 -7.93
CA GLN A 343 -22.16 -27.33 -7.17
C GLN A 343 -22.24 -26.56 -5.86
N GLU A 344 -21.14 -26.43 -5.12
CA GLU A 344 -21.17 -25.72 -3.84
C GLU A 344 -21.41 -24.23 -4.06
N LEU A 345 -20.78 -23.65 -5.09
CA LEU A 345 -20.99 -22.26 -5.47
C LEU A 345 -22.40 -22.01 -6.00
N ARG A 346 -22.96 -22.95 -6.80
CA ARG A 346 -24.39 -22.92 -7.22
C ARG A 346 -25.31 -22.86 -6.04
N ASP A 347 -25.20 -23.85 -5.16
CA ASP A 347 -26.15 -24.06 -4.07
C ASP A 347 -26.07 -22.90 -3.08
N SER A 348 -24.87 -22.50 -2.67
CA SER A 348 -24.68 -21.36 -1.76
C SER A 348 -25.17 -20.03 -2.35
N THR A 349 -24.97 -19.80 -3.65
CA THR A 349 -25.45 -18.58 -4.32
C THR A 349 -26.96 -18.57 -4.45
N SER A 350 -27.56 -19.72 -4.80
CA SER A 350 -29.01 -19.89 -4.92
C SER A 350 -29.70 -19.65 -3.57
N VAL A 351 -29.16 -20.20 -2.47
CA VAL A 351 -29.63 -19.95 -1.11
C VAL A 351 -29.64 -18.46 -0.77
N ILE A 352 -28.56 -17.73 -1.09
CA ILE A 352 -28.48 -16.29 -0.78
C ILE A 352 -29.54 -15.49 -1.54
N ILE A 353 -29.75 -15.78 -2.83
CA ILE A 353 -30.75 -15.09 -3.66
C ILE A 353 -32.16 -15.42 -3.14
N LEU A 354 -32.46 -16.70 -2.90
CA LEU A 354 -33.76 -17.16 -2.42
C LEU A 354 -34.10 -16.62 -1.03
N MET A 355 -33.13 -16.59 -0.11
CA MET A 355 -33.33 -16.02 1.23
C MET A 355 -33.77 -14.56 1.15
N HIS A 356 -33.15 -13.76 0.27
CA HIS A 356 -33.57 -12.37 0.05
C HIS A 356 -34.94 -12.28 -0.64
N TRP A 357 -35.21 -13.14 -1.62
CA TRP A 357 -36.49 -13.15 -2.32
C TRP A 357 -37.65 -13.55 -1.41
N LEU A 358 -37.51 -14.63 -0.63
CA LEU A 358 -38.49 -15.07 0.37
C LEU A 358 -38.76 -14.02 1.44
N LYS A 359 -37.75 -13.20 1.78
CA LYS A 359 -37.91 -12.10 2.73
C LYS A 359 -38.68 -10.92 2.13
N ASN A 360 -38.43 -10.60 0.87
CA ASN A 360 -38.98 -9.40 0.22
C ASN A 360 -40.34 -9.64 -0.47
N ASP A 361 -40.53 -10.81 -1.08
CA ASP A 361 -41.73 -11.22 -1.81
C ASP A 361 -41.90 -12.74 -1.73
N ARG A 362 -42.37 -13.19 -0.56
CA ARG A 362 -42.59 -14.61 -0.27
C ARG A 362 -43.53 -15.31 -1.25
N PRO A 363 -44.72 -14.77 -1.59
CA PRO A 363 -45.63 -15.45 -2.50
C PRO A 363 -45.02 -15.71 -3.88
N ALA A 364 -44.28 -14.74 -4.44
CA ALA A 364 -43.62 -14.94 -5.73
C ALA A 364 -42.49 -15.97 -5.66
N ALA A 365 -41.69 -15.95 -4.59
CA ALA A 365 -40.61 -16.90 -4.37
C ALA A 365 -41.15 -18.34 -4.21
N GLU A 366 -42.19 -18.54 -3.42
CA GLU A 366 -42.83 -19.86 -3.20
C GLU A 366 -43.45 -20.40 -4.49
N ALA A 367 -44.10 -19.54 -5.29
CA ALA A 367 -44.66 -19.92 -6.59
C ALA A 367 -43.59 -20.39 -7.58
N TRP A 368 -42.39 -19.79 -7.55
CA TRP A 368 -41.25 -20.23 -8.36
C TRP A 368 -40.62 -21.52 -7.81
N LEU A 369 -40.44 -21.60 -6.48
CA LEU A 369 -39.86 -22.76 -5.81
C LEU A 369 -40.66 -24.05 -6.08
N ALA A 370 -41.99 -23.96 -6.13
CA ALA A 370 -42.89 -25.06 -6.47
C ALA A 370 -42.64 -25.65 -7.86
N LYS A 371 -42.03 -24.89 -8.78
CA LYS A 371 -41.69 -25.31 -10.15
C LYS A 371 -40.19 -25.59 -10.34
N SER A 372 -39.38 -25.36 -9.31
CA SER A 372 -37.92 -25.45 -9.39
C SER A 372 -37.40 -26.85 -9.10
N ASP A 373 -36.39 -27.27 -9.85
CA ASP A 373 -35.66 -28.54 -9.67
C ASP A 373 -34.54 -28.44 -8.60
N LEU A 374 -34.55 -27.38 -7.77
CA LEU A 374 -33.58 -27.22 -6.69
C LEU A 374 -33.71 -28.34 -5.66
N SER A 375 -32.58 -28.75 -5.10
CA SER A 375 -32.51 -29.79 -4.06
C SER A 375 -33.28 -29.36 -2.80
N ALA A 376 -33.79 -30.35 -2.04
CA ALA A 376 -34.46 -30.10 -0.77
C ALA A 376 -33.56 -29.33 0.22
N ASP A 377 -32.25 -29.64 0.24
CA ASP A 377 -31.26 -28.93 1.08
C ASP A 377 -31.21 -27.43 0.77
N VAL A 378 -31.15 -27.04 -0.51
CA VAL A 378 -31.12 -25.63 -0.91
C VAL A 378 -32.41 -24.91 -0.49
N LYS A 379 -33.56 -25.56 -0.66
CA LYS A 379 -34.87 -25.01 -0.28
C LYS A 379 -34.95 -24.79 1.23
N GLU A 380 -34.61 -25.81 2.03
CA GLU A 380 -34.60 -25.75 3.49
C GLU A 380 -33.63 -24.69 4.02
N ARG A 381 -32.43 -24.61 3.46
CA ARG A 381 -31.42 -23.60 3.84
C ARG A 381 -31.87 -22.18 3.54
N ALA A 382 -32.55 -21.95 2.42
CA ALA A 382 -33.09 -20.65 2.08
C ALA A 382 -34.19 -20.21 3.05
N GLU A 383 -35.07 -21.12 3.47
CA GLU A 383 -36.13 -20.86 4.45
C GLU A 383 -35.57 -20.56 5.84
N ASN A 384 -34.57 -21.33 6.28
CA ASN A 384 -33.95 -21.21 7.60
C ASN A 384 -32.90 -20.07 7.68
N GLY A 385 -32.59 -19.41 6.56
CA GLY A 385 -31.53 -18.39 6.49
C GLY A 385 -30.12 -18.93 6.71
N ALA A 386 -29.89 -20.22 6.42
CA ALA A 386 -28.62 -20.91 6.67
C ALA A 386 -27.74 -20.97 5.41
N THR A 387 -26.69 -20.15 5.36
CA THR A 387 -25.79 -20.09 4.19
C THR A 387 -24.79 -21.25 4.10
N ARG A 388 -24.54 -21.97 5.21
CA ARG A 388 -23.66 -23.15 5.25
C ARG A 388 -24.46 -24.44 5.16
N ILE A 389 -23.84 -25.49 4.62
CA ILE A 389 -24.39 -26.84 4.64
C ILE A 389 -24.52 -27.27 6.11
N SER A 390 -25.75 -27.51 6.57
CA SER A 390 -25.99 -28.18 7.85
C SER A 390 -25.54 -29.63 7.70
N ARG A 391 -24.31 -29.97 8.12
CA ARG A 391 -23.97 -31.39 8.26
C ARG A 391 -24.86 -31.98 9.35
N PRO A 392 -25.53 -33.13 9.12
CA PRO A 392 -26.17 -33.85 10.20
C PRO A 392 -25.13 -34.11 11.27
N ILE A 393 -25.40 -33.73 12.51
CA ILE A 393 -24.59 -34.15 13.66
C ILE A 393 -24.73 -35.69 13.71
N PRO A 394 -23.62 -36.46 13.65
CA PRO A 394 -23.71 -37.92 13.78
C PRO A 394 -24.42 -38.26 15.09
N GLY A 395 -25.60 -38.87 14.99
CA GLY A 395 -26.38 -39.34 16.14
C GLY A 395 -27.58 -38.50 16.58
N GLN A 396 -27.93 -37.41 15.89
CA GLN A 396 -29.26 -36.80 16.09
C GLN A 396 -30.28 -37.32 15.07
N PRO A 397 -31.45 -37.82 15.49
CA PRO A 397 -32.48 -38.26 14.57
C PRO A 397 -32.98 -37.06 13.76
N ILE A 398 -33.12 -37.28 12.45
CA ILE A 398 -33.80 -36.36 11.54
C ILE A 398 -35.23 -36.21 12.06
N LEU A 399 -35.59 -35.02 12.56
CA LEU A 399 -36.97 -34.76 12.93
C LEU A 399 -37.82 -34.83 11.65
N PRO A 400 -38.92 -35.59 11.65
CA PRO A 400 -39.76 -35.71 10.46
C PRO A 400 -40.38 -34.35 10.12
N VAL A 401 -40.15 -33.90 8.89
CA VAL A 401 -40.91 -32.81 8.26
C VAL A 401 -42.29 -33.37 7.96
N GLY A 402 -43.33 -32.89 8.64
CA GLY A 402 -44.72 -33.30 8.42
C GLY A 402 -45.65 -32.09 8.21
N PRO A 403 -46.61 -32.13 7.27
CA PRO A 403 -47.57 -31.05 7.10
C PRO A 403 -48.88 -31.23 7.92
N LEU A 404 -49.27 -30.10 8.53
CA LEU A 404 -50.59 -29.48 8.75
C LEU A 404 -51.77 -30.13 9.53
N GLY A 405 -52.13 -29.46 10.65
CA GLY A 405 -53.50 -29.03 11.05
C GLY A 405 -54.36 -30.01 11.89
N PRO A 406 -55.52 -29.62 12.47
CA PRO A 406 -56.16 -28.29 12.58
C PRO A 406 -56.58 -27.90 14.04
N GLU A 407 -57.19 -26.72 14.17
CA GLU A 407 -58.12 -26.21 15.21
C GLU A 407 -58.31 -26.92 16.58
N GLY A 408 -58.35 -26.11 17.65
CA GLY A 408 -59.48 -26.19 18.60
C GLY A 408 -59.17 -26.46 20.09
N VAL A 409 -59.55 -25.47 20.91
CA VAL A 409 -60.27 -25.61 22.19
C VAL A 409 -59.61 -26.39 23.34
N ASN A 410 -58.99 -25.67 24.29
CA ASN A 410 -59.58 -25.32 25.60
C ASN A 410 -58.66 -24.37 26.37
#